data_AF-A0A0D0AF56-F1
#
_entry.id   AF-A0A0D0AF56-F1
#
_cell.length_a   1.000
_cell.length_b   1.000
_cell.length_c   1.000
_cell.angle_alpha   90.00
_cell.angle_beta   90.00
_cell.angle_gamma   90.00
#
_symmetry.space_group_name_H-M   'P 1'
#
loop_
_entity.id
_entity.type
_entity.pdbx_description
1 polymer ?
#
loop_
_entity_poly.entity_id
_entity_poly.type
_entity_poly.pdbx_seq_one_letter_code
_entity_poly.pdbx_strand_id
1 'polypeptide(L)'
;MAPIDAQGSDLREMIGRFRVLIIGRRNAGKTTILQKVCNTKDNPEIYDTEGRKVPVVLESSIERGNHDIKNAMVFKSNPGFVFHDSCGFEATTEEEFEEMKKFISEGVNAKKLKDRIHAIWQLAEKKFFLECDTGRVPVIVVFTKFAELHSVAYGELKEQLEGLSEEECSRRIEQRVEELFKNTGILDRLSDPNNWARAEYYVCLEDMTEPNANCNNLLQGTTFALDDKELRLCLVSTQQSNLELCIKCAVGTLVDHANRPFGPLRISSEDYQYEIARWFPHLKVRRKLIRPDDGWVAVLTDVVD
;
A
#
# COMPACT_ATOMS: atom_id res chain seq x y z
N MET A 1 30.96 -18.85 0.10
CA MET A 1 29.62 -18.55 -0.41
C MET A 1 28.61 -19.12 0.56
N ALA A 2 27.84 -18.27 1.25
CA ALA A 2 26.72 -18.74 2.07
C ALA A 2 25.55 -19.16 1.16
N PRO A 3 24.75 -20.17 1.52
CA PRO A 3 23.60 -20.59 0.71
C PRO A 3 22.55 -19.47 0.72
N ILE A 4 22.09 -19.09 -0.47
CA ILE A 4 21.18 -17.96 -0.73
C ILE A 4 19.73 -18.24 -0.26
N ASP A 5 19.42 -19.47 0.14
CA ASP A 5 18.03 -19.94 0.13
C ASP A 5 17.38 -20.15 1.51
N ALA A 6 18.12 -19.92 2.61
CA ALA A 6 17.55 -19.93 3.96
C ALA A 6 16.88 -18.58 4.34
N GLN A 7 16.98 -17.55 3.51
CA GLN A 7 16.57 -16.18 3.88
C GLN A 7 15.07 -15.89 3.62
N GLY A 8 14.42 -16.50 2.63
CA GLY A 8 13.07 -16.06 2.18
C GLY A 8 11.87 -16.48 3.05
N SER A 9 11.96 -17.59 3.80
CA SER A 9 10.95 -17.94 4.80
C SER A 9 11.19 -17.23 6.14
N ASP A 10 12.46 -17.05 6.51
CA ASP A 10 12.89 -16.37 7.73
C ASP A 10 12.55 -14.87 7.68
N LEU A 11 12.79 -14.20 6.54
CA LEU A 11 12.47 -12.78 6.36
C LEU A 11 10.98 -12.46 6.53
N ARG A 12 10.07 -13.30 6.03
CA ARG A 12 8.63 -13.07 6.21
C ARG A 12 8.20 -13.21 7.67
N GLU A 13 8.74 -14.18 8.39
CA GLU A 13 8.53 -14.31 9.85
C GLU A 13 9.15 -13.12 10.61
N MET A 14 10.32 -12.63 10.16
CA MET A 14 10.98 -11.46 10.73
C MET A 14 10.24 -10.14 10.47
N ILE A 15 9.55 -10.01 9.32
CA ILE A 15 8.67 -8.88 8.99
C ILE A 15 7.38 -8.97 9.81
N GLY A 16 6.79 -10.17 9.88
CA GLY A 16 5.60 -10.47 10.69
C GLY A 16 4.30 -9.90 10.12
N ARG A 17 4.15 -8.57 10.07
CA ARG A 17 2.97 -7.87 9.56
C ARG A 17 3.34 -6.71 8.67
N PHE A 18 2.54 -6.44 7.65
CA PHE A 18 2.78 -5.32 6.75
C PHE A 18 2.31 -4.01 7.39
N ARG A 19 3.23 -3.06 7.58
CA ARG A 19 2.98 -1.79 8.28
C ARG A 19 2.83 -0.64 7.32
N VAL A 20 1.72 0.07 7.43
CA VAL A 20 1.40 1.22 6.59
C VAL A 20 1.13 2.43 7.47
N LEU A 21 1.78 3.55 7.17
CA LEU A 21 1.42 4.85 7.71
C LEU A 21 0.49 5.57 6.74
N ILE A 22 -0.72 5.90 7.17
CA ILE A 22 -1.64 6.76 6.40
C ILE A 22 -1.58 8.20 6.92
N ILE A 23 -1.29 9.11 6.01
CA ILE A 23 -1.13 10.54 6.27
C ILE A 23 -2.20 11.30 5.51
N GLY A 24 -2.83 12.26 6.18
CA GLY A 24 -3.80 13.12 5.53
C GLY A 24 -4.59 13.92 6.53
N ARG A 25 -5.21 15.00 6.09
CA ARG A 25 -6.04 15.89 6.93
C ARG A 25 -7.22 15.18 7.57
N ARG A 26 -7.83 15.80 8.57
CA ARG A 26 -9.10 15.34 9.13
C ARG A 26 -10.14 15.26 7.99
N ASN A 27 -10.99 14.24 8.04
CA ASN A 27 -12.00 13.95 7.00
C ASN A 27 -11.46 13.70 5.58
N ALA A 28 -10.16 13.40 5.42
CA ALA A 28 -9.59 13.05 4.10
C ALA A 28 -10.06 11.67 3.58
N GLY A 29 -10.76 10.88 4.40
CA GLY A 29 -11.22 9.52 4.04
C GLY A 29 -10.27 8.40 4.46
N LYS A 30 -9.35 8.66 5.41
CA LYS A 30 -8.36 7.69 5.89
C LYS A 30 -9.00 6.39 6.39
N THR A 31 -9.92 6.49 7.36
CA THR A 31 -10.62 5.33 7.94
C THR A 31 -11.38 4.53 6.88
N THR A 32 -12.04 5.22 5.94
CA THR A 32 -12.75 4.58 4.83
C THR A 32 -11.80 3.76 3.95
N ILE A 33 -10.62 4.29 3.61
CA ILE A 33 -9.61 3.51 2.86
C ILE A 33 -9.20 2.27 3.65
N LEU A 34 -8.87 2.40 4.93
CA LEU A 34 -8.41 1.27 5.74
C LEU A 34 -9.48 0.17 5.82
N GLN A 35 -10.74 0.56 6.04
CA GLN A 35 -11.89 -0.34 6.03
C GLN A 35 -12.05 -1.06 4.68
N LYS A 36 -11.92 -0.34 3.57
CA LYS A 36 -12.00 -0.91 2.22
C LYS A 36 -10.84 -1.85 1.89
N VAL A 37 -9.61 -1.51 2.27
CA VAL A 37 -8.44 -2.38 2.15
C VAL A 37 -8.62 -3.67 2.95
N CYS A 38 -9.23 -3.58 4.13
CA CYS A 38 -9.49 -4.73 4.99
C CYS A 38 -10.85 -5.40 4.71
N ASN A 39 -11.56 -4.99 3.67
CA ASN A 39 -12.89 -5.49 3.29
C ASN A 39 -13.85 -5.63 4.48
N THR A 40 -13.93 -4.59 5.31
CA THR A 40 -14.77 -4.57 6.52
C THR A 40 -15.39 -3.18 6.73
N LYS A 41 -16.46 -3.14 7.53
CA LYS A 41 -17.03 -1.90 8.08
C LYS A 41 -16.74 -1.76 9.58
N ASP A 42 -16.10 -2.76 10.19
CA ASP A 42 -15.77 -2.74 11.60
C ASP A 42 -14.67 -1.71 11.89
N ASN A 43 -14.61 -1.25 13.13
CA ASN A 43 -13.50 -0.44 13.61
C ASN A 43 -12.27 -1.31 13.93
N PRO A 44 -11.04 -0.79 13.74
CA PRO A 44 -9.84 -1.51 14.12
C PRO A 44 -9.72 -1.65 15.64
N GLU A 45 -9.01 -2.67 16.07
CA GLU A 45 -8.50 -2.73 17.43
C GLU A 45 -7.22 -1.89 17.53
N ILE A 46 -7.14 -1.06 18.56
CA ILE A 46 -6.00 -0.16 18.81
C ILE A 46 -5.11 -0.78 19.87
N TYR A 47 -3.81 -0.79 19.61
CA TYR A 47 -2.77 -1.28 20.52
C TYR A 47 -1.73 -0.20 20.77
N ASP A 48 -1.33 -0.01 22.02
CA ASP A 48 -0.25 0.91 22.38
C ASP A 48 1.13 0.36 21.96
N THR A 49 2.17 1.15 22.20
CA THR A 49 3.56 0.76 21.90
C THR A 49 4.07 -0.44 22.70
N GLU A 50 3.40 -0.80 23.80
CA GLU A 50 3.66 -1.99 24.61
C GLU A 50 2.84 -3.21 24.14
N GLY A 51 2.00 -3.05 23.11
CA GLY A 51 1.14 -4.10 22.59
C GLY A 51 -0.11 -4.36 23.43
N ARG A 52 -0.45 -3.47 24.36
CA ARG A 52 -1.67 -3.57 25.15
C ARG A 52 -2.82 -2.97 24.37
N LYS A 53 -3.97 -3.65 24.39
CA LYS A 53 -5.18 -3.16 23.77
C LYS A 53 -5.64 -1.88 24.48
N VAL A 54 -5.76 -0.79 23.73
CA VAL A 54 -6.31 0.47 24.24
C VAL A 54 -7.83 0.37 24.17
N PRO A 55 -8.55 0.52 25.29
CA PRO A 55 -10.00 0.54 25.27
C PRO A 55 -10.46 1.75 24.45
N VAL A 56 -11.17 1.50 23.35
CA VAL A 56 -11.80 2.53 22.53
C VAL A 56 -13.02 3.02 23.30
N VAL A 57 -12.83 3.87 24.31
CA VAL A 57 -13.90 4.27 25.24
C VAL A 57 -14.96 5.14 24.53
N LEU A 58 -14.68 5.68 23.35
CA LEU A 58 -15.65 6.44 22.57
C LEU A 58 -15.44 6.16 21.08
N GLU A 59 -16.42 5.58 20.38
CA GLU A 59 -16.43 5.48 18.91
C GLU A 59 -16.10 6.83 18.23
N SER A 60 -16.44 7.94 18.91
CA SER A 60 -16.10 9.30 18.49
C SER A 60 -14.60 9.63 18.49
N SER A 61 -13.73 8.88 19.18
CA SER A 61 -12.27 9.14 19.21
C SER A 61 -11.55 8.60 17.98
N ILE A 62 -12.03 7.51 17.38
CA ILE A 62 -11.55 7.00 16.08
C ILE A 62 -12.05 7.92 14.97
N GLU A 63 -13.33 8.31 15.02
CA GLU A 63 -13.91 9.26 14.05
C GLU A 63 -13.32 10.68 14.15
N ARG A 64 -12.93 11.13 15.36
CA ARG A 64 -12.31 12.44 15.58
C ARG A 64 -10.78 12.43 15.51
N GLY A 65 -10.14 11.32 15.11
CA GLY A 65 -8.68 11.26 14.99
C GLY A 65 -7.94 11.54 16.31
N ASN A 66 -8.51 11.14 17.45
CA ASN A 66 -7.93 11.40 18.77
C ASN A 66 -7.19 10.15 19.28
N HIS A 67 -6.13 9.76 18.58
CA HIS A 67 -5.27 8.62 18.93
C HIS A 67 -3.79 9.01 18.69
N ASP A 68 -2.84 8.22 19.22
CA ASP A 68 -1.41 8.45 18.99
C ASP A 68 -0.99 7.78 17.67
N ILE A 69 -0.20 8.48 16.83
CA ILE A 69 0.36 7.93 15.59
C ILE A 69 1.17 6.64 15.82
N LYS A 70 1.74 6.48 17.01
CA LYS A 70 2.50 5.30 17.43
C LYS A 70 1.61 4.10 17.74
N ASN A 71 0.32 4.32 18.00
CA ASN A 71 -0.60 3.23 18.25
C ASN A 71 -0.83 2.43 16.97
N ALA A 72 -0.82 1.12 17.11
CA ALA A 72 -1.08 0.18 16.04
C ALA A 72 -2.59 -0.05 15.89
N MET A 73 -3.12 0.16 14.69
CA MET A 73 -4.48 -0.22 14.31
C MET A 73 -4.47 -1.56 13.56
N VAL A 74 -5.28 -2.50 14.02
CA VAL A 74 -5.38 -3.83 13.43
C VAL A 74 -6.85 -4.20 13.21
N PHE A 75 -7.23 -4.47 11.97
CA PHE A 75 -8.56 -4.96 11.65
C PHE A 75 -8.61 -6.48 11.80
N LYS A 76 -9.64 -7.00 12.46
CA LYS A 76 -9.82 -8.46 12.62
C LYS A 76 -10.00 -9.17 11.29
N SER A 77 -10.62 -8.52 10.31
CA SER A 77 -10.82 -9.06 8.97
C SER A 77 -9.51 -9.21 8.19
N ASN A 78 -8.46 -8.46 8.55
CA ASN A 78 -7.14 -8.58 7.93
C ASN A 78 -6.03 -8.29 8.95
N PRO A 79 -5.68 -9.26 9.81
CA PRO A 79 -4.67 -9.11 10.84
C PRO A 79 -3.23 -9.09 10.30
N GLY A 80 -3.05 -9.31 8.99
CA GLY A 80 -1.76 -9.21 8.30
C GLY A 80 -1.26 -7.77 8.20
N PHE A 81 -2.13 -6.78 8.34
CA PHE A 81 -1.75 -5.38 8.41
C PHE A 81 -1.59 -4.85 9.83
N VAL A 82 -0.72 -3.85 9.94
CA VAL A 82 -0.78 -2.87 11.01
C VAL A 82 -0.79 -1.48 10.39
N PHE A 83 -1.80 -0.70 10.72
CA PHE A 83 -1.90 0.70 10.27
C PHE A 83 -1.49 1.64 11.38
N HIS A 84 -0.85 2.72 10.98
CA HIS A 84 -0.58 3.90 11.79
C HIS A 84 -1.26 5.08 11.10
N ASP A 85 -1.98 5.91 11.86
CA ASP A 85 -2.70 7.05 11.31
C ASP A 85 -2.16 8.36 11.92
N SER A 86 -1.80 9.30 11.05
CA SER A 86 -1.39 10.67 11.38
C SER A 86 -2.46 11.53 12.08
N CYS A 87 -3.65 11.00 12.35
CA CYS A 87 -4.74 11.64 13.11
C CYS A 87 -5.39 12.88 12.48
N GLY A 88 -5.05 13.23 11.24
CA GLY A 88 -5.62 14.43 10.63
C GLY A 88 -4.93 15.68 11.13
N PHE A 89 -3.74 15.94 10.59
CA PHE A 89 -3.04 17.20 10.79
C PHE A 89 -3.84 18.34 10.15
N GLU A 90 -4.64 19.06 10.93
CA GLU A 90 -5.30 20.31 10.51
C GLU A 90 -4.33 21.48 10.69
N ALA A 91 -3.16 21.44 10.03
CA ALA A 91 -2.29 22.59 9.79
C ALA A 91 -2.19 23.66 10.91
N THR A 92 -2.12 23.30 12.20
CA THR A 92 -2.14 24.31 13.27
C THR A 92 -1.08 24.16 14.36
N THR A 93 -0.43 23.01 14.54
CA THR A 93 0.74 22.94 15.44
C THR A 93 1.94 22.34 14.73
N GLU A 94 3.05 23.06 14.72
CA GLU A 94 4.35 22.54 14.23
C GLU A 94 4.77 21.27 15.01
N GLU A 95 4.28 21.14 16.24
CA GLU A 95 4.50 20.02 17.15
C GLU A 95 3.98 18.69 16.60
N GLU A 96 2.72 18.61 16.17
CA GLU A 96 2.13 17.38 15.60
C GLU A 96 2.86 16.95 14.29
N PHE A 97 3.40 17.90 13.53
CA PHE A 97 4.13 17.63 12.28
C PHE A 97 5.52 17.08 12.59
N GLU A 98 6.20 17.66 13.57
CA GLU A 98 7.48 17.17 14.06
C GLU A 98 7.35 15.80 14.74
N GLU A 99 6.26 15.52 15.45
CA GLU A 99 5.96 14.19 15.96
C GLU A 99 5.79 13.17 14.83
N MET A 100 5.06 13.54 13.77
CA MET A 100 4.93 12.70 12.58
C MET A 100 6.28 12.46 11.90
N LYS A 101 7.11 13.50 11.70
CA LYS A 101 8.46 13.37 11.12
C LYS A 101 9.34 12.45 11.96
N LYS A 102 9.29 12.61 13.29
CA LYS A 102 10.01 11.74 14.22
C LYS A 102 9.55 10.29 14.08
N PHE A 103 8.24 10.05 14.05
CA PHE A 103 7.70 8.70 13.86
C PHE A 103 8.14 8.06 12.54
N ILE A 104 8.11 8.82 11.43
CA ILE A 104 8.62 8.35 10.13
C ILE A 104 10.10 8.02 10.24
N SER A 105 10.92 8.91 10.80
CA SER A 105 12.36 8.70 10.94
C SER A 105 12.68 7.46 11.79
N GLU A 106 11.98 7.27 12.90
CA GLU A 106 12.12 6.09 13.77
C GLU A 106 11.69 4.81 13.03
N GLY A 107 10.57 4.84 12.31
CA GLY A 107 10.04 3.70 11.56
C GLY A 107 10.90 3.31 10.35
N VAL A 108 11.43 4.27 9.62
CA VAL A 108 12.34 4.05 8.48
C VAL A 108 13.67 3.45 8.98
N ASN A 109 14.19 3.93 10.10
CA ASN A 109 15.49 3.54 10.64
C ASN A 109 15.44 2.40 11.66
N ALA A 110 14.25 1.81 11.91
CA ALA A 110 14.11 0.75 12.90
C ALA A 110 15.02 -0.45 12.57
N LYS A 111 15.69 -1.01 13.59
CA LYS A 111 16.63 -2.13 13.40
C LYS A 111 15.90 -3.45 13.09
N LYS A 112 14.72 -3.64 13.68
CA LYS A 112 13.90 -4.84 13.52
C LYS A 112 12.90 -4.63 12.40
N LEU A 113 12.82 -5.58 11.46
CA LEU A 113 11.90 -5.50 10.32
C LEU A 113 10.44 -5.36 10.76
N LYS A 114 10.02 -6.15 11.76
CA LYS A 114 8.68 -6.05 12.35
C LYS A 114 8.30 -4.72 13.01
N ASP A 115 9.25 -3.81 13.19
CA ASP A 115 9.02 -2.48 13.78
C ASP A 115 9.14 -1.37 12.72
N ARG A 116 9.49 -1.71 11.46
CA ARG A 116 9.62 -0.75 10.36
C ARG A 116 8.27 -0.40 9.76
N ILE A 117 8.14 0.82 9.24
CA ILE A 117 7.07 1.18 8.31
C ILE A 117 7.46 0.65 6.93
N HIS A 118 6.55 -0.01 6.22
CA HIS A 118 6.83 -0.60 4.91
C HIS A 118 6.28 0.22 3.75
N ALA A 119 5.25 1.03 3.97
CA ALA A 119 4.73 1.96 2.98
C ALA A 119 4.07 3.18 3.66
N ILE A 120 4.02 4.30 2.94
CA ILE A 120 3.31 5.51 3.36
C ILE A 120 2.24 5.84 2.32
N TRP A 121 1.01 6.04 2.76
CA TRP A 121 -0.10 6.51 1.93
C TRP A 121 -0.41 7.96 2.28
N GLN A 122 -0.18 8.88 1.35
CA GLN A 122 -0.29 10.32 1.58
C GLN A 122 -1.48 10.94 0.83
N LEU A 123 -2.46 11.44 1.58
CA LEU A 123 -3.68 12.08 1.08
C LEU A 123 -3.52 13.60 0.91
N ALA A 124 -2.51 14.01 0.12
CA ALA A 124 -2.33 15.34 -0.47
C ALA A 124 -1.84 16.52 0.41
N GLU A 125 -1.17 16.25 1.54
CA GLU A 125 -0.57 17.35 2.34
C GLU A 125 0.73 17.91 1.71
N LYS A 126 0.80 19.23 1.51
CA LYS A 126 1.90 19.90 0.77
C LYS A 126 3.24 19.84 1.52
N LYS A 127 3.24 20.19 2.82
CA LYS A 127 4.48 20.24 3.63
C LYS A 127 5.22 18.90 3.68
N PHE A 128 4.48 17.80 3.61
CA PHE A 128 5.05 16.45 3.65
C PHE A 128 6.09 16.21 2.55
N PHE A 129 5.81 16.62 1.31
CA PHE A 129 6.71 16.36 0.17
C PHE A 129 8.05 17.10 0.29
N LEU A 130 8.07 18.24 1.00
CA LEU A 130 9.23 19.11 1.09
C LEU A 130 10.09 18.83 2.34
N GLU A 131 9.48 18.33 3.41
CA GLU A 131 10.11 18.31 4.74
C GLU A 131 10.27 16.91 5.34
N CYS A 132 9.72 15.87 4.72
CA CYS A 132 9.77 14.50 5.24
C CYS A 132 10.72 13.62 4.43
N ASP A 133 11.74 13.07 5.10
CA ASP A 133 12.56 11.99 4.56
C ASP A 133 11.97 10.62 4.88
N THR A 134 11.58 9.91 3.82
CA THR A 134 11.02 8.57 3.90
C THR A 134 12.06 7.49 3.57
N GLY A 135 13.29 7.88 3.24
CA GLY A 135 14.39 6.98 2.93
C GLY A 135 14.11 6.10 1.70
N ARG A 136 13.89 4.81 1.95
CA ARG A 136 13.51 3.81 0.93
C ARG A 136 12.06 3.34 1.07
N VAL A 137 11.30 3.90 2.01
CA VAL A 137 9.90 3.55 2.20
C VAL A 137 9.09 4.25 1.10
N PRO A 138 8.38 3.51 0.24
CA PRO A 138 7.63 4.12 -0.85
C PRO A 138 6.49 4.98 -0.33
N VAL A 139 6.31 6.14 -0.97
CA VAL A 139 5.18 7.04 -0.73
C VAL A 139 4.22 6.95 -1.91
N ILE A 140 2.97 6.60 -1.61
CA ILE A 140 1.88 6.56 -2.57
C ILE A 140 0.95 7.73 -2.31
N VAL A 141 0.79 8.61 -3.30
CA VAL A 141 -0.16 9.72 -3.20
C VAL A 141 -1.57 9.22 -3.48
N VAL A 142 -2.48 9.39 -2.52
CA VAL A 142 -3.85 8.90 -2.62
C VAL A 142 -4.79 10.09 -2.75
N PHE A 143 -5.46 10.18 -3.89
CA PHE A 143 -6.45 11.21 -4.15
C PHE A 143 -7.86 10.65 -3.93
N THR A 144 -8.51 11.08 -2.85
CA THR A 144 -9.82 10.56 -2.42
C THR A 144 -11.01 11.42 -2.85
N LYS A 145 -10.75 12.65 -3.32
CA LYS A 145 -11.77 13.65 -3.65
C LYS A 145 -12.03 13.75 -5.16
N PHE A 146 -11.83 12.65 -5.89
CA PHE A 146 -12.00 12.65 -7.34
C PHE A 146 -13.45 12.91 -7.77
N ALA A 147 -14.42 12.32 -7.05
CA ALA A 147 -15.83 12.59 -7.27
C ALA A 147 -16.21 14.09 -7.09
N GLU A 148 -15.51 14.82 -6.21
CA GLU A 148 -15.71 16.27 -6.05
C GLU A 148 -15.32 17.03 -7.32
N LEU A 149 -14.24 16.62 -8.02
CA LEU A 149 -13.85 17.22 -9.30
C LEU A 149 -14.92 16.99 -10.36
N HIS A 150 -15.52 15.80 -10.39
CA HIS A 150 -16.59 15.47 -11.33
C HIS A 150 -17.83 16.34 -11.09
N SER A 151 -18.20 16.55 -9.82
CA SER A 151 -19.32 17.43 -9.45
C SER A 151 -19.05 18.89 -9.82
N VAL A 152 -17.82 19.38 -9.60
CA VAL A 152 -17.41 20.74 -9.99
C VAL A 152 -17.43 20.89 -11.51
N ALA A 153 -16.84 19.95 -12.25
CA ALA A 153 -16.81 19.97 -13.72
C ALA A 153 -18.23 19.97 -14.31
N TYR A 154 -19.11 19.11 -13.80
CA TYR A 154 -20.51 19.09 -14.21
C TYR A 154 -21.22 20.42 -13.92
N GLY A 155 -21.01 20.99 -12.72
CA GLY A 155 -21.59 22.27 -12.33
C GLY A 155 -21.14 23.43 -13.22
N GLU A 156 -19.85 23.50 -13.54
CA GLU A 156 -19.27 24.53 -14.42
C GLU A 156 -19.75 24.42 -15.87
N LEU A 157 -19.95 23.20 -16.36
CA LEU A 157 -20.33 22.95 -17.75
C LEU A 157 -21.84 22.83 -17.97
N LYS A 158 -22.66 22.83 -16.91
CA LYS A 158 -24.08 22.47 -16.96
C LYS A 158 -24.86 23.11 -18.12
N GLU A 159 -24.74 24.42 -18.31
CA GLU A 159 -25.44 25.15 -19.39
C GLU A 159 -24.92 24.78 -20.79
N GLN A 160 -23.63 24.47 -20.92
CA GLN A 160 -22.99 24.10 -22.18
C GLN A 160 -23.29 22.65 -22.59
N LEU A 161 -23.73 21.83 -21.65
CA LEU A 161 -24.10 20.43 -21.86
C LEU A 161 -25.55 20.28 -22.36
N GLU A 162 -26.37 21.32 -22.27
CA GLU A 162 -27.77 21.27 -22.72
C GLU A 162 -27.87 21.01 -24.23
N GLY A 163 -28.64 19.99 -24.60
CA GLY A 163 -28.87 19.62 -26.01
C GLY A 163 -27.74 18.81 -26.66
N LEU A 164 -26.68 18.46 -25.93
CA LEU A 164 -25.63 17.56 -26.41
C LEU A 164 -26.01 16.08 -26.22
N SER A 165 -25.32 15.20 -26.95
CA SER A 165 -25.43 13.75 -26.73
C SER A 165 -24.74 13.36 -25.41
N GLU A 166 -25.15 12.22 -24.85
CA GLU A 166 -24.56 11.67 -23.61
C GLU A 166 -23.04 11.45 -23.75
N GLU A 167 -22.60 10.96 -24.91
CA GLU A 167 -21.19 10.72 -25.23
C GLU A 167 -20.37 12.02 -25.22
N GLU A 168 -20.90 13.08 -25.82
CA GLU A 168 -20.24 14.39 -25.86
C GLU A 168 -20.23 15.04 -24.46
N CYS A 169 -21.30 14.83 -23.68
CA CYS A 169 -21.34 15.27 -22.29
C CYS A 169 -20.25 14.59 -21.45
N SER A 170 -20.13 13.26 -21.52
CA SER A 170 -19.09 12.50 -20.81
C SER A 170 -17.70 13.01 -21.18
N ARG A 171 -17.43 13.13 -22.48
CA ARG A 171 -16.14 13.58 -23.00
C ARG A 171 -15.75 14.97 -22.47
N ARG A 172 -16.69 15.92 -22.43
CA ARG A 172 -16.42 17.28 -21.94
C ARG A 172 -16.20 17.32 -20.43
N ILE A 173 -16.99 16.56 -19.67
CA ILE A 173 -16.82 16.47 -18.22
C ILE A 173 -15.47 15.85 -17.90
N GLU A 174 -15.11 14.74 -18.53
CA GLU A 174 -13.82 14.06 -18.34
C GLU A 174 -12.64 14.98 -18.65
N GLN A 175 -12.68 15.72 -19.76
CA GLN A 175 -11.65 16.71 -20.11
C GLN A 175 -11.52 17.77 -19.01
N ARG A 176 -12.63 18.28 -18.51
CA ARG A 176 -12.62 19.29 -17.45
C ARG A 176 -12.14 18.73 -16.12
N VAL A 177 -12.48 17.50 -15.78
CA VAL A 177 -11.95 16.81 -14.59
C VAL A 177 -10.44 16.65 -14.70
N GLU A 178 -9.92 16.28 -15.87
CA GLU A 178 -8.46 16.16 -16.08
C GLU A 178 -7.74 17.50 -15.90
N GLU A 179 -8.31 18.60 -16.40
CA GLU A 179 -7.80 19.95 -16.17
C GLU A 179 -7.82 20.34 -14.68
N LEU A 180 -8.95 20.12 -14.00
CA LEU A 180 -9.07 20.39 -12.57
C LEU A 180 -8.09 19.54 -11.75
N PHE A 181 -7.89 18.28 -12.13
CA PHE A 181 -6.94 17.38 -11.50
C PHE A 181 -5.50 17.88 -11.68
N LYS A 182 -5.10 18.29 -12.90
CA LYS A 182 -3.79 18.91 -13.15
C LYS A 182 -3.58 20.15 -12.26
N ASN A 183 -4.60 20.98 -12.12
CA ASN A 183 -4.57 22.19 -11.30
C ASN A 183 -4.46 21.94 -9.79
N THR A 184 -4.66 20.69 -9.30
CA THR A 184 -4.38 20.35 -7.89
C THR A 184 -2.89 20.46 -7.54
N GLY A 185 -2.02 20.46 -8.56
CA GLY A 185 -0.57 20.47 -8.41
C GLY A 185 -0.01 19.18 -7.81
N ILE A 186 -0.76 18.06 -7.85
CA ILE A 186 -0.24 16.74 -7.42
C ILE A 186 0.88 16.29 -8.37
N LEU A 187 0.66 16.38 -9.68
CA LEU A 187 1.63 15.98 -10.69
C LEU A 187 2.92 16.81 -10.61
N ASP A 188 2.77 18.11 -10.36
CA ASP A 188 3.90 19.02 -10.17
C ASP A 188 4.74 18.61 -8.95
N ARG A 189 4.09 18.23 -7.84
CA ARG A 189 4.78 17.76 -6.63
C ARG A 189 5.50 16.43 -6.82
N LEU A 190 4.91 15.50 -7.56
CA LEU A 190 5.56 14.22 -7.88
C LEU A 190 6.81 14.43 -8.74
N SER A 191 6.75 15.42 -9.64
CA SER A 191 7.84 15.75 -10.56
C SER A 191 8.85 16.74 -9.98
N ASP A 192 8.63 17.26 -8.77
CA ASP A 192 9.51 18.25 -8.15
C ASP A 192 10.86 17.61 -7.82
N PRO A 193 11.99 18.13 -8.33
CA PRO A 193 13.31 17.61 -7.99
C PRO A 193 13.65 17.73 -6.49
N ASN A 194 12.93 18.58 -5.74
CA ASN A 194 13.05 18.74 -4.29
C ASN A 194 12.05 17.88 -3.50
N ASN A 195 11.35 16.94 -4.15
CA ASN A 195 10.46 15.98 -3.49
C ASN A 195 11.28 15.03 -2.60
N TRP A 196 11.47 15.43 -1.33
CA TRP A 196 12.24 14.66 -0.35
C TRP A 196 11.56 13.32 -0.05
N ALA A 197 10.23 13.30 -0.08
CA ALA A 197 9.43 12.11 0.17
C ALA A 197 9.52 11.05 -0.94
N ARG A 198 10.12 11.38 -2.10
CA ARG A 198 10.29 10.48 -3.26
C ARG A 198 9.01 9.76 -3.66
N ALA A 199 7.90 10.48 -3.63
CA ALA A 199 6.63 9.94 -4.09
C ALA A 199 6.68 9.73 -5.62
N GLU A 200 6.68 8.47 -6.05
CA GLU A 200 6.79 8.09 -7.47
C GLU A 200 5.45 7.67 -8.08
N TYR A 201 4.43 7.42 -7.24
CA TYR A 201 3.17 6.86 -7.67
C TYR A 201 1.98 7.58 -7.05
N TYR A 202 0.91 7.73 -7.82
CA TYR A 202 -0.37 8.23 -7.34
C TYR A 202 -1.52 7.32 -7.76
N VAL A 203 -2.60 7.38 -6.99
CA VAL A 203 -3.84 6.67 -7.25
C VAL A 203 -5.02 7.59 -6.97
N CYS A 204 -5.95 7.64 -7.91
CA CYS A 204 -7.28 8.21 -7.69
C CYS A 204 -8.20 7.09 -7.19
N LEU A 205 -8.80 7.31 -6.03
CA LEU A 205 -9.84 6.43 -5.49
C LEU A 205 -11.19 7.07 -5.76
N GLU A 206 -12.01 6.34 -6.51
CA GLU A 206 -13.33 6.77 -6.95
C GLU A 206 -14.40 5.99 -6.17
N ASP A 207 -15.58 6.61 -6.03
CA ASP A 207 -16.78 5.98 -5.50
C ASP A 207 -16.61 5.27 -4.15
N MET A 208 -15.72 5.76 -3.29
CA MET A 208 -15.37 5.11 -2.01
C MET A 208 -16.57 4.98 -1.03
N THR A 209 -17.68 5.68 -1.32
CA THR A 209 -18.98 5.55 -0.64
C THR A 209 -19.76 4.31 -1.08
N GLU A 210 -19.52 3.80 -2.28
CA GLU A 210 -20.23 2.65 -2.85
C GLU A 210 -19.80 1.34 -2.18
N PRO A 211 -20.71 0.37 -1.95
CA PRO A 211 -20.38 -0.88 -1.28
C PRO A 211 -19.28 -1.69 -1.98
N ASN A 212 -19.26 -1.68 -3.31
CA ASN A 212 -18.34 -2.45 -4.16
C ASN A 212 -17.02 -1.73 -4.49
N ALA A 213 -16.84 -0.47 -4.08
CA ALA A 213 -15.58 0.23 -4.26
C ALA A 213 -14.44 -0.51 -3.53
N ASN A 214 -13.30 -0.64 -4.21
CA ASN A 214 -12.14 -1.38 -3.73
C ASN A 214 -10.86 -0.53 -3.85
N CYS A 215 -9.84 -0.91 -3.10
CA CYS A 215 -8.54 -0.23 -3.10
C CYS A 215 -7.47 -1.01 -3.90
N ASN A 216 -7.88 -1.77 -4.92
CA ASN A 216 -6.94 -2.64 -5.66
C ASN A 216 -5.82 -1.82 -6.33
N ASN A 217 -6.15 -0.66 -6.91
CA ASN A 217 -5.16 0.23 -7.53
C ASN A 217 -4.14 0.77 -6.51
N LEU A 218 -4.58 1.05 -5.27
CA LEU A 218 -3.69 1.48 -4.19
C LEU A 218 -2.75 0.36 -3.77
N LEU A 219 -3.27 -0.85 -3.59
CA LEU A 219 -2.49 -2.03 -3.21
C LEU A 219 -1.51 -2.45 -4.32
N GLN A 220 -1.96 -2.39 -5.58
CA GLN A 220 -1.14 -2.66 -6.75
C GLN A 220 -0.01 -1.63 -6.87
N GLY A 221 -0.33 -0.34 -6.79
CA GLY A 221 0.66 0.74 -6.77
C GLY A 221 1.67 0.60 -5.65
N THR A 222 1.21 0.30 -4.44
CA THR A 222 2.08 0.03 -3.28
C THR A 222 3.00 -1.17 -3.54
N THR A 223 2.47 -2.25 -4.11
CA THR A 223 3.25 -3.46 -4.40
C THR A 223 4.36 -3.18 -5.40
N PHE A 224 4.09 -2.43 -6.46
CA PHE A 224 5.09 -2.13 -7.48
C PHE A 224 6.10 -1.07 -7.07
N ALA A 225 5.75 -0.17 -6.15
CA ALA A 225 6.66 0.82 -5.58
C ALA A 225 7.64 0.24 -4.55
N LEU A 226 7.39 -0.95 -4.01
CA LEU A 226 8.34 -1.63 -3.12
C LEU A 226 9.50 -2.19 -3.93
N ASP A 227 10.76 -1.88 -3.59
CA ASP A 227 11.91 -2.50 -4.25
C ASP A 227 12.20 -3.93 -3.78
N ASP A 228 11.87 -4.22 -2.52
CA ASP A 228 12.21 -5.49 -1.88
C ASP A 228 11.14 -6.56 -2.17
N LYS A 229 11.58 -7.67 -2.75
CA LYS A 229 10.70 -8.80 -3.13
C LYS A 229 10.03 -9.45 -1.92
N GLU A 230 10.69 -9.56 -0.78
CA GLU A 230 10.09 -10.16 0.42
C GLU A 230 9.05 -9.21 1.04
N LEU A 231 9.25 -7.88 0.94
CA LEU A 231 8.20 -6.91 1.29
C LEU A 231 7.00 -6.99 0.33
N ARG A 232 7.23 -7.15 -0.98
CA ARG A 232 6.15 -7.39 -1.96
C ARG A 232 5.37 -8.66 -1.62
N LEU A 233 6.07 -9.76 -1.35
CA LEU A 233 5.46 -11.02 -0.93
C LEU A 233 4.68 -10.87 0.37
N CYS A 234 5.22 -10.13 1.35
CA CYS A 234 4.53 -9.83 2.60
C CYS A 234 3.21 -9.10 2.32
N LEU A 235 3.24 -7.99 1.56
CA LEU A 235 2.02 -7.26 1.19
C LEU A 235 1.02 -8.15 0.46
N VAL A 236 1.41 -8.84 -0.61
CA VAL A 236 0.50 -9.70 -1.38
C VAL A 236 -0.08 -10.82 -0.52
N SER A 237 0.69 -11.37 0.42
CA SER A 237 0.19 -12.41 1.33
C SER A 237 -0.91 -11.93 2.29
N THR A 238 -0.96 -10.62 2.59
CA THR A 238 -2.08 -10.03 3.35
C THR A 238 -3.36 -9.91 2.52
N GLN A 239 -3.28 -10.04 1.19
CA GLN A 239 -4.39 -9.84 0.25
C GLN A 239 -5.10 -11.13 -0.09
N GLN A 240 -5.70 -11.79 0.91
CA GLN A 240 -6.33 -13.10 0.75
C GLN A 240 -7.43 -13.15 -0.33
N SER A 241 -8.13 -12.03 -0.57
CA SER A 241 -9.21 -11.93 -1.57
C SER A 241 -8.78 -11.35 -2.91
N ASN A 242 -7.55 -10.82 -3.05
CA ASN A 242 -7.08 -10.20 -4.29
C ASN A 242 -6.22 -11.16 -5.10
N LEU A 243 -6.88 -12.16 -5.70
CA LEU A 243 -6.21 -13.15 -6.56
C LEU A 243 -5.58 -12.51 -7.80
N GLU A 244 -6.16 -11.44 -8.32
CA GLU A 244 -5.63 -10.72 -9.47
C GLU A 244 -4.21 -10.18 -9.20
N LEU A 245 -4.00 -9.56 -8.04
CA LEU A 245 -2.68 -9.07 -7.63
C LEU A 245 -1.69 -10.23 -7.44
N CYS A 246 -2.13 -11.34 -6.83
CA CYS A 246 -1.31 -12.55 -6.68
C CYS A 246 -0.83 -13.07 -8.05
N ILE A 247 -1.74 -13.17 -9.03
CA ILE A 247 -1.43 -13.62 -10.38
C ILE A 247 -0.47 -12.64 -11.07
N LYS A 248 -0.74 -11.33 -11.00
CA LYS A 248 0.14 -10.30 -11.59
C LYS A 248 1.58 -10.41 -11.06
N CYS A 249 1.76 -10.57 -9.74
CA CYS A 249 3.08 -10.71 -9.14
C CYS A 249 3.76 -12.05 -9.47
N ALA A 250 3.00 -13.14 -9.50
CA ALA A 250 3.51 -14.45 -9.89
C ALA A 250 4.00 -14.45 -11.34
N VAL A 251 3.19 -13.96 -12.28
CA VAL A 251 3.56 -13.86 -13.70
C VAL A 251 4.72 -12.88 -13.89
N GLY A 252 4.70 -11.72 -13.22
CA GLY A 252 5.81 -10.76 -13.28
C GLY A 252 7.14 -11.39 -12.85
N THR A 253 7.13 -12.21 -11.80
CA THR A 253 8.31 -12.97 -11.38
C THR A 253 8.82 -13.88 -12.49
N LEU A 254 7.95 -14.56 -13.23
CA LEU A 254 8.35 -15.42 -14.35
C LEU A 254 8.99 -14.63 -15.49
N VAL A 255 8.39 -13.50 -15.84
CA VAL A 255 8.90 -12.59 -16.89
C VAL A 255 10.29 -12.07 -16.53
N ASP A 256 10.49 -11.65 -15.27
CA ASP A 256 11.80 -11.18 -14.79
C ASP A 256 12.87 -12.27 -14.87
N HIS A 257 12.52 -13.53 -14.60
CA HIS A 257 13.43 -14.65 -14.75
C HIS A 257 13.77 -14.95 -16.21
N ALA A 258 12.78 -14.88 -17.11
CA ALA A 258 12.98 -15.10 -18.54
C ALA A 258 13.88 -14.04 -19.19
N ASN A 259 13.84 -12.81 -18.68
CA ASN A 259 14.57 -11.66 -19.23
C ASN A 259 15.98 -11.45 -18.64
N ARG A 260 16.53 -12.39 -17.86
CA ARG A 260 17.87 -12.22 -17.26
C ARG A 260 18.99 -12.20 -18.32
N PRO A 261 19.98 -11.28 -18.21
CA PRO A 261 20.98 -11.02 -19.25
C PRO A 261 21.98 -12.16 -19.52
N PHE A 262 22.05 -13.17 -18.66
CA PHE A 262 22.94 -14.34 -18.83
C PHE A 262 22.25 -15.53 -19.52
N GLY A 263 21.14 -15.28 -20.22
CA GLY A 263 20.23 -16.31 -20.73
C GLY A 263 19.36 -16.88 -19.61
N PRO A 264 18.34 -17.70 -19.94
CA PRO A 264 17.57 -18.39 -18.91
C PRO A 264 18.55 -19.25 -18.13
N LEU A 265 18.84 -18.87 -16.88
CA LEU A 265 19.38 -19.81 -15.91
C LEU A 265 18.50 -21.06 -16.01
N ARG A 266 19.11 -22.26 -16.05
CA ARG A 266 18.39 -23.54 -15.94
C ARG A 266 17.77 -23.63 -14.55
N ILE A 267 16.76 -22.81 -14.30
CA ILE A 267 15.88 -22.89 -13.15
C ILE A 267 15.09 -24.17 -13.36
N SER A 268 15.12 -25.08 -12.38
CA SER A 268 14.36 -26.32 -12.48
C SER A 268 12.86 -26.00 -12.56
N SER A 269 12.07 -26.91 -13.13
CA SER A 269 10.61 -26.74 -13.10
C SER A 269 10.08 -26.59 -11.66
N GLU A 270 10.76 -27.17 -10.68
CA GLU A 270 10.41 -27.10 -9.26
C GLU A 270 10.67 -25.71 -8.67
N ASP A 271 11.76 -25.06 -9.05
CA ASP A 271 12.05 -23.68 -8.63
C ASP A 271 11.02 -22.69 -9.19
N TYR A 272 10.53 -22.90 -10.42
CA TYR A 272 9.44 -22.10 -10.98
C TYR A 272 8.13 -22.29 -10.20
N GLN A 273 7.77 -23.54 -9.91
CA GLN A 273 6.57 -23.84 -9.12
C GLN A 273 6.66 -23.22 -7.72
N TYR A 274 7.83 -23.30 -7.08
CA TYR A 274 8.08 -22.66 -5.79
C TYR A 274 7.89 -21.14 -5.85
N GLU A 275 8.51 -20.49 -6.83
CA GLU A 275 8.47 -19.03 -6.97
C GLU A 275 7.07 -18.50 -7.30
N ILE A 276 6.27 -19.24 -8.07
CA ILE A 276 4.87 -18.91 -8.32
C ILE A 276 4.04 -19.11 -7.04
N ALA A 277 4.15 -20.29 -6.42
CA ALA A 277 3.24 -20.69 -5.35
C ALA A 277 3.35 -19.80 -4.10
N ARG A 278 4.54 -19.22 -3.85
CA ARG A 278 4.76 -18.25 -2.75
C ARG A 278 3.90 -17.00 -2.80
N TRP A 279 3.38 -16.63 -3.97
CA TRP A 279 2.51 -15.46 -4.15
C TRP A 279 1.06 -15.74 -3.75
N PHE A 280 0.68 -16.99 -3.53
CA PHE A 280 -0.68 -17.38 -3.20
C PHE A 280 -0.79 -17.65 -1.69
N PRO A 281 -1.48 -16.80 -0.92
CA PRO A 281 -1.47 -16.88 0.55
C PRO A 281 -2.09 -18.15 1.12
N HIS A 282 -2.91 -18.86 0.35
CA HIS A 282 -3.51 -20.13 0.74
C HIS A 282 -2.56 -21.32 0.55
N LEU A 283 -1.49 -21.18 -0.23
CA LEU A 283 -0.52 -22.25 -0.44
C LEU A 283 0.60 -22.17 0.60
N LYS A 284 0.73 -23.22 1.43
CA LYS A 284 1.93 -23.40 2.26
C LYS A 284 2.97 -24.09 1.42
N VAL A 285 4.10 -23.44 1.16
CA VAL A 285 5.16 -24.01 0.32
C VAL A 285 6.48 -24.01 1.05
N ARG A 286 7.17 -25.16 1.07
CA ARG A 286 8.52 -25.32 1.62
C ARG A 286 9.49 -25.79 0.53
N ARG A 287 10.67 -25.17 0.50
CA ARG A 287 11.78 -25.58 -0.38
C ARG A 287 12.65 -26.57 0.39
N LYS A 288 12.79 -27.80 -0.11
CA LYS A 288 13.70 -28.80 0.46
C LYS A 288 14.83 -29.06 -0.53
N LEU A 289 16.06 -28.76 -0.13
CA LEU A 289 17.25 -29.12 -0.90
C LEU A 289 17.54 -30.61 -0.66
N ILE A 290 17.40 -31.42 -1.70
CA ILE A 290 17.82 -32.81 -1.72
C ILE A 290 19.16 -32.87 -2.46
N ARG A 291 20.09 -33.72 -1.99
CA ARG A 291 21.39 -33.93 -2.62
C ARG A 291 21.39 -35.29 -3.34
N PRO A 292 20.94 -35.38 -4.60
CA PRO A 292 21.25 -36.55 -5.43
C PRO A 292 22.75 -36.59 -5.77
N ASP A 293 23.21 -37.77 -6.18
CA ASP A 293 24.62 -38.09 -6.44
C ASP A 293 25.30 -37.16 -7.48
N ASP A 294 24.50 -36.41 -8.27
CA ASP A 294 24.97 -35.50 -9.33
C ASP A 294 24.67 -34.00 -9.08
N GLY A 295 24.21 -33.59 -7.90
CA GLY A 295 23.98 -32.16 -7.60
C GLY A 295 22.94 -31.88 -6.53
N TRP A 296 22.64 -30.60 -6.26
CA TRP A 296 21.54 -30.20 -5.38
C TRP A 296 20.27 -29.96 -6.21
N VAL A 297 19.13 -30.51 -5.78
CA VAL A 297 17.81 -30.31 -6.40
C VAL A 297 16.85 -29.75 -5.35
N ALA A 298 16.11 -28.70 -5.70
CA ALA A 298 15.13 -28.06 -4.83
C ALA A 298 13.75 -28.68 -5.06
N VAL A 299 13.31 -29.55 -4.15
CA VAL A 299 12.01 -30.23 -4.25
C VAL A 299 10.95 -29.44 -3.48
N LEU A 300 9.79 -29.27 -4.11
CA LEU A 300 8.59 -28.71 -3.49
C LEU A 300 7.98 -29.78 -2.57
N THR A 301 8.11 -29.61 -1.26
CA THR A 301 7.48 -30.53 -0.31
C THR A 301 6.22 -29.88 0.24
N ASP A 302 5.11 -30.45 -0.21
CA ASP A 302 3.72 -30.22 0.21
C ASP A 302 3.08 -28.90 -0.28
N VAL A 303 2.12 -29.03 -1.18
CA VAL A 303 0.97 -28.11 -1.27
C VAL A 303 -0.08 -28.72 -0.35
N VAL A 304 -0.16 -28.25 0.89
CA VAL A 304 -1.21 -28.71 1.82
C VAL A 304 -2.42 -27.79 1.62
N ASP A 305 -3.55 -28.37 1.20
CA ASP A 305 -4.87 -27.74 1.16
C ASP A 305 -5.26 -27.13 2.52
#